data_AF-A0A4R2QY79-F1
#
_entry.id   AF-A0A4R2QY79-F1
#
_cell.length_a   1.000
_cell.length_b   1.000
_cell.length_c   1.000
_cell.angle_alpha   90.00
_cell.angle_beta   90.00
_cell.angle_gamma   90.00
#
_symmetry.space_group_name_H-M   'P 1'
#
loop_
_entity.id
_entity.type
_entity.pdbx_description
1 polymer ?
#
loop_
_entity_poly.entity_id
_entity_poly.type
_entity_poly.pdbx_seq_one_letter_code
_entity_poly.pdbx_strand_id
1 'polypeptide(L)'
;MKKSALLGLCLLFLCLFTTPAFAHATLVQSTPVEGAVLKQNPGTVKLLFSETLSPELIELNLYNWEAERIELPPPQLTKGNAAETYAELPSDLEPGSYRLRWSIISEDGHLINGELSFALGHVSADIAPIAEDGTRENKTVETLHVVAHDGAESMVLIATGLYLLSLYARRMEVPQASDLLGRWKKIGWALLLLLSLGELITTLIMLEENALQRVFLQGELGLLTETPFLVMVLLQLLLLVLLAVPGMMKSWPALLFTLLTLNMAQSGHALAIEPVWLALALRMLHLLSIALWLGGLLYLLLLWRQLLEKSRFRSFFLRVFLGSSLLVALSGVLMVAVQTDWSAVLAAGTLWSGLLFSKISLMAVMLALALVQSRRWRKDAAGLSYPLLRIEWIFGLLVILAGVGMSMIAYP
;
A
#
# COMPACT_ATOMS: atom_id res chain seq x y z
N MET A 1 -8.46 -5.60 -32.49
CA MET A 1 -9.19 -4.85 -31.44
C MET A 1 -8.99 -3.36 -31.65
N LYS A 2 -10.05 -2.54 -31.59
CA LYS A 2 -9.89 -1.06 -31.58
C LYS A 2 -9.02 -0.67 -30.39
N LYS A 3 -8.10 0.30 -30.52
CA LYS A 3 -7.20 0.77 -29.44
C LYS A 3 -7.95 1.04 -28.12
N SER A 4 -9.17 1.54 -28.26
CA SER A 4 -10.14 1.78 -27.18
C SER A 4 -10.57 0.53 -26.40
N ALA A 5 -10.71 -0.62 -27.06
CA ALA A 5 -11.07 -1.88 -26.42
C ALA A 5 -9.87 -2.52 -25.71
N LEU A 6 -8.66 -2.35 -26.23
CA LEU A 6 -7.44 -2.81 -25.58
C LEU A 6 -7.14 -2.00 -24.32
N LEU A 7 -7.34 -0.68 -24.37
CA LEU A 7 -7.20 0.21 -23.21
C LEU A 7 -8.20 -0.16 -22.10
N GLY A 8 -9.49 -0.34 -22.47
CA GLY A 8 -10.50 -0.79 -21.53
C GLY A 8 -10.18 -2.15 -20.91
N LEU A 9 -9.67 -3.10 -21.71
CA LEU A 9 -9.26 -4.41 -21.23
C LEU A 9 -8.03 -4.33 -20.31
N CYS A 10 -7.02 -3.51 -20.61
CA CYS A 10 -5.85 -3.34 -19.74
C CYS A 10 -6.22 -2.68 -18.41
N LEU A 11 -7.06 -1.64 -18.43
CA LEU A 11 -7.55 -0.99 -17.21
C LEU A 11 -8.40 -1.94 -16.37
N LEU A 12 -9.30 -2.70 -17.01
CA LEU A 12 -10.10 -3.72 -16.35
C LEU A 12 -9.21 -4.84 -15.76
N PHE A 13 -8.23 -5.32 -16.52
CA PHE A 13 -7.35 -6.42 -16.10
C PHE A 13 -6.49 -6.00 -14.90
N LEU A 14 -6.01 -4.75 -14.85
CA LEU A 14 -5.26 -4.22 -13.71
C LEU A 14 -6.13 -4.00 -12.46
N CYS A 15 -7.42 -3.67 -12.63
CA CYS A 15 -8.38 -3.63 -11.50
C CYS A 15 -8.76 -5.04 -11.00
N LEU A 16 -8.54 -6.09 -11.78
CA LEU A 16 -8.91 -7.48 -11.46
C LEU A 16 -7.80 -8.27 -10.75
N PHE A 17 -6.62 -7.67 -10.53
CA PHE A 17 -5.52 -8.27 -9.77
C PHE A 17 -5.53 -7.91 -8.28
N THR A 18 -6.69 -7.50 -7.76
CA THR A 18 -6.92 -7.46 -6.31
C THR A 18 -7.23 -8.89 -5.86
N THR A 19 -6.20 -9.71 -5.70
CA THR A 19 -6.38 -10.95 -4.92
C THR A 19 -6.72 -10.51 -3.50
N PRO A 20 -7.82 -10.97 -2.88
CA PRO A 20 -7.98 -10.84 -1.44
C PRO A 20 -6.85 -11.67 -0.82
N ALA A 21 -5.74 -11.01 -0.57
CA ALA A 21 -4.65 -11.58 0.17
C ALA A 21 -5.08 -11.61 1.63
N PHE A 22 -4.63 -12.62 2.37
CA PHE A 22 -4.70 -12.62 3.82
C PHE A 22 -3.75 -11.52 4.33
N ALA A 23 -4.23 -10.28 4.29
CA ALA A 23 -3.44 -9.05 4.39
C ALA A 23 -3.79 -8.24 5.64
N HIS A 24 -4.13 -8.92 6.73
CA HIS A 24 -4.36 -8.27 8.00
C HIS A 24 -3.21 -8.61 8.95
N ALA A 25 -2.84 -7.68 9.82
CA ALA A 25 -2.02 -7.96 10.98
C ALA A 25 -2.65 -9.09 11.81
N THR A 26 -2.13 -10.30 11.62
CA THR A 26 -2.53 -11.45 12.43
C THR A 26 -1.55 -11.59 13.58
N LEU A 27 -2.07 -11.92 14.76
CA LEU A 27 -1.21 -12.25 15.89
C LEU A 27 -0.45 -13.54 15.55
N VAL A 28 0.87 -13.43 15.43
CA VAL A 28 1.79 -14.54 15.13
C VAL A 28 2.22 -15.25 16.41
N GLN A 29 2.55 -14.47 17.44
CA GLN A 29 3.01 -15.00 18.73
C GLN A 29 2.65 -14.05 19.86
N SER A 30 2.40 -14.60 21.05
CA SER A 30 2.21 -13.83 22.27
C SER A 30 3.06 -14.36 23.42
N THR A 31 3.40 -13.47 24.34
CA THR A 31 3.93 -13.81 25.66
C THR A 31 3.21 -12.94 26.68
N PRO A 32 2.37 -13.49 27.55
CA PRO A 32 2.04 -14.92 27.72
C PRO A 32 1.35 -15.55 26.50
N VAL A 33 1.46 -16.86 26.34
CA VAL A 33 0.70 -17.59 25.30
C VAL A 33 -0.77 -17.71 25.71
N GLU A 34 -1.66 -17.86 24.73
CA GLU A 34 -3.10 -18.00 24.98
C GLU A 34 -3.39 -19.14 25.97
N GLY A 35 -4.19 -18.85 26.99
CA GLY A 35 -4.57 -19.78 28.05
C GLY A 35 -3.45 -20.12 29.04
N ALA A 36 -2.32 -19.41 29.04
CA ALA A 36 -1.21 -19.69 29.96
C ALA A 36 -1.62 -19.46 31.42
N VAL A 37 -1.24 -20.39 32.32
CA VAL A 37 -1.33 -20.22 33.77
C VAL A 37 0.07 -20.02 34.33
N LEU A 38 0.40 -18.79 34.69
CA LEU A 38 1.73 -18.39 35.15
C LEU A 38 1.81 -18.45 36.67
N LYS A 39 2.96 -18.88 37.19
CA LYS A 39 3.18 -18.90 38.65
C LYS A 39 3.40 -17.50 39.24
N GLN A 40 3.91 -16.59 38.43
CA GLN A 40 4.30 -15.23 38.83
C GLN A 40 3.95 -14.28 37.69
N ASN A 41 3.81 -13.00 38.03
CA ASN A 41 3.62 -11.92 37.07
C ASN A 41 4.81 -11.88 36.09
N PRO A 42 4.59 -11.96 34.76
CA PRO A 42 5.66 -11.96 33.77
C PRO A 42 6.31 -10.58 33.59
N GLY A 43 5.80 -9.53 34.22
CA GLY A 43 6.31 -8.15 34.17
C GLY A 43 5.99 -7.42 32.87
N THR A 44 5.81 -8.14 31.75
CA THR A 44 5.41 -7.56 30.46
C THR A 44 4.47 -8.50 29.72
N VAL A 45 3.60 -7.93 28.90
CA VAL A 45 2.93 -8.63 27.79
C VAL A 45 3.59 -8.24 26.48
N LYS A 46 3.76 -9.20 25.57
CA LYS A 46 4.33 -9.02 24.23
C LYS A 46 3.45 -9.66 23.19
N LEU A 47 3.21 -8.96 22.09
CA LEU A 47 2.42 -9.42 20.95
C LEU A 47 3.24 -9.19 19.68
N LEU A 48 3.52 -10.26 18.95
CA LEU A 48 4.16 -10.25 17.65
C LEU A 48 3.10 -10.43 16.56
N PHE A 49 3.07 -9.53 15.59
CA PHE A 49 2.13 -9.55 14.49
C PHE A 49 2.79 -9.92 13.16
N SER A 50 1.96 -10.22 12.16
CA SER A 50 2.40 -10.59 10.82
C SER A 50 2.82 -9.40 9.96
N GLU A 51 2.78 -8.18 10.49
CA GLU A 51 3.20 -6.94 9.84
C GLU A 51 3.80 -5.98 10.88
N THR A 52 4.49 -4.94 10.42
CA THR A 52 4.98 -3.87 11.29
C THR A 52 3.84 -3.05 11.85
N LEU A 53 4.02 -2.46 13.02
CA LEU A 53 2.99 -1.65 13.68
C LEU A 53 3.47 -0.20 13.81
N SER A 54 2.50 0.71 13.94
CA SER A 54 2.77 2.12 14.26
C SER A 54 2.49 2.33 15.76
N PRO A 55 3.46 2.74 16.60
CA PRO A 55 3.29 2.82 18.06
C PRO A 55 2.08 3.64 18.51
N GLU A 56 1.81 4.73 17.79
CA GLU A 56 0.72 5.67 18.07
C GLU A 56 -0.68 5.11 17.76
N LEU A 57 -0.74 3.97 17.06
CA LEU A 57 -1.98 3.32 16.62
C LEU A 57 -2.16 1.94 17.27
N ILE A 58 -1.54 1.72 18.43
CA ILE A 58 -1.66 0.48 19.21
C ILE A 58 -2.34 0.81 20.53
N GLU A 59 -3.45 0.14 20.81
CA GLU A 59 -4.10 0.17 22.11
C GLU A 59 -4.06 -1.22 22.74
N LEU A 60 -3.65 -1.29 24.01
CA LEU A 60 -3.69 -2.51 24.82
C LEU A 60 -4.51 -2.25 26.08
N ASN A 61 -5.53 -3.08 26.28
CA ASN A 61 -6.47 -2.98 27.40
C ASN A 61 -6.46 -4.29 28.19
N LEU A 62 -6.00 -4.25 29.43
CA LEU A 62 -6.01 -5.40 30.32
C LEU A 62 -7.27 -5.38 31.19
N TYR A 63 -7.93 -6.52 31.34
CA TYR A 63 -9.08 -6.71 32.20
C TYR A 63 -8.86 -7.87 33.15
N ASN A 64 -9.30 -7.74 34.40
CA ASN A 64 -9.35 -8.86 35.35
C ASN A 64 -10.60 -9.74 35.13
N TRP A 65 -10.75 -10.76 35.97
CA TRP A 65 -11.88 -11.70 35.93
C TRP A 65 -13.22 -11.05 36.31
N GLU A 66 -13.21 -9.86 36.92
CA GLU A 66 -14.40 -9.06 37.24
C GLU A 66 -14.78 -8.07 36.13
N ALA A 67 -14.06 -8.13 34.99
CA ALA A 67 -14.18 -7.21 33.86
C ALA A 67 -13.81 -5.75 34.20
N GLU A 68 -13.03 -5.54 35.27
CA GLU A 68 -12.45 -4.25 35.58
C GLU A 68 -11.20 -4.01 34.73
N ARG A 69 -11.11 -2.83 34.12
CA ARG A 69 -9.97 -2.41 33.31
C ARG A 69 -8.81 -2.03 34.23
N ILE A 70 -7.65 -2.62 33.96
CA ILE A 70 -6.38 -2.28 34.58
C ILE A 70 -5.60 -1.39 33.60
N GLU A 71 -5.22 -0.20 34.08
CA GLU A 71 -4.44 0.74 33.28
C GLU A 71 -3.04 0.18 33.01
N LEU A 72 -2.65 0.23 31.74
CA LEU A 72 -1.29 -0.09 31.29
C LEU A 72 -0.57 1.20 30.87
N PRO A 73 0.76 1.28 31.05
CA PRO A 73 1.53 2.31 30.37
C PRO A 73 1.40 2.17 28.84
N PRO A 74 1.62 3.24 28.06
CA PRO A 74 1.51 3.20 26.62
C PRO A 74 2.36 2.07 26.01
N PRO A 75 1.80 1.27 25.09
CA PRO A 75 2.54 0.20 24.44
C PRO A 75 3.72 0.76 23.64
N GLN A 76 4.79 -0.01 23.57
CA GLN A 76 6.00 0.34 22.84
C GLN A 76 6.36 -0.77 21.86
N LEU A 77 7.03 -0.39 20.76
CA LEU A 77 7.64 -1.38 19.87
C LEU A 77 8.91 -1.95 20.50
N THR A 78 9.12 -3.25 20.32
CA THR A 78 10.38 -3.89 20.67
C THR A 78 11.51 -3.32 19.80
N LYS A 79 12.59 -2.88 20.44
CA LYS A 79 13.75 -2.34 19.73
C LYS A 79 14.32 -3.36 18.74
N GLY A 80 14.36 -3.00 17.47
CA GLY A 80 14.84 -3.87 16.39
C GLY A 80 13.80 -4.86 15.86
N ASN A 81 12.55 -4.80 16.34
CA ASN A 81 11.42 -5.57 15.81
C ASN A 81 10.15 -4.72 15.80
N ALA A 82 9.89 -4.05 14.67
CA ALA A 82 8.73 -3.17 14.51
C ALA A 82 7.39 -3.93 14.40
N ALA A 83 7.40 -5.26 14.29
CA ALA A 83 6.20 -6.10 14.30
C ALA A 83 5.83 -6.61 15.71
N GLU A 84 6.68 -6.37 16.71
CA GLU A 84 6.42 -6.76 18.10
C GLU A 84 6.14 -5.52 18.95
N THR A 85 5.01 -5.54 19.65
CA THR A 85 4.65 -4.54 20.65
C THR A 85 4.66 -5.16 22.04
N TYR A 86 4.98 -4.35 23.06
CA TYR A 86 4.95 -4.76 24.44
C TYR A 86 4.40 -3.66 25.35
N ALA A 87 3.80 -4.08 26.46
CA ALA A 87 3.44 -3.20 27.57
C ALA A 87 3.90 -3.80 28.89
N GLU A 88 4.33 -2.94 29.81
CA GLU A 88 4.67 -3.34 31.18
C GLU A 88 3.39 -3.63 31.97
N LEU A 89 3.41 -4.71 32.75
CA LEU A 89 2.34 -5.05 33.67
C LEU A 89 2.61 -4.42 35.03
N PRO A 90 1.58 -3.90 35.73
CA PRO A 90 1.71 -3.48 37.12
C PRO A 90 2.32 -4.60 37.98
N SER A 91 3.22 -4.28 38.91
CA SER A 91 3.90 -5.30 39.71
C SER A 91 2.98 -6.02 40.70
N ASP A 92 1.86 -5.41 41.03
CA ASP A 92 0.91 -5.76 42.08
C ASP A 92 -0.37 -6.45 41.54
N LEU A 93 -0.30 -7.07 40.36
CA LEU A 93 -1.39 -7.88 39.84
C LEU A 93 -1.77 -9.03 40.79
N GLU A 94 -3.04 -9.09 41.16
CA GLU A 94 -3.61 -10.15 41.99
C GLU A 94 -3.63 -11.51 41.28
N PRO A 95 -3.59 -12.64 42.01
CA PRO A 95 -3.78 -13.95 41.40
C PRO A 95 -5.20 -14.12 40.83
N GLY A 96 -5.31 -14.45 39.54
CA GLY A 96 -6.57 -14.78 38.87
C GLY A 96 -6.47 -14.71 37.34
N SER A 97 -7.61 -14.80 36.65
CA SER A 97 -7.71 -14.75 35.18
C SER A 97 -7.70 -13.32 34.63
N TYR A 98 -6.98 -13.11 33.53
CA TYR A 98 -6.84 -11.84 32.83
C TYR A 98 -7.18 -12.00 31.35
N ARG A 99 -7.74 -10.94 30.77
CA ARG A 99 -7.94 -10.78 29.32
C ARG A 99 -7.23 -9.52 28.85
N LEU A 100 -6.31 -9.68 27.92
CA LEU A 100 -5.67 -8.60 27.19
C LEU A 100 -6.40 -8.42 25.87
N ARG A 101 -7.08 -7.30 25.69
CA ARG A 101 -7.62 -6.87 24.40
C ARG A 101 -6.63 -5.94 23.72
N TRP A 102 -6.49 -6.07 22.41
CA TRP A 102 -5.73 -5.13 21.60
C TRP A 102 -6.58 -4.55 20.48
N SER A 103 -6.21 -3.34 20.09
CA SER A 103 -6.67 -2.69 18.87
C SER A 103 -5.43 -2.15 18.14
N ILE A 104 -5.25 -2.51 16.88
CA ILE A 104 -4.14 -2.04 16.06
C ILE A 104 -4.64 -1.58 14.70
N ILE A 105 -4.02 -0.54 14.12
CA ILE A 105 -4.30 -0.12 12.75
C ILE A 105 -3.20 -0.64 11.83
N SER A 106 -3.58 -1.43 10.82
CA SER A 106 -2.69 -2.05 9.84
C SER A 106 -2.19 -1.09 8.75
N GLU A 107 -1.29 -1.58 7.87
CA GLU A 107 -0.70 -0.80 6.77
C GLU A 107 -1.78 -0.16 5.86
N ASP A 108 -2.86 -0.89 5.61
CA ASP A 108 -4.00 -0.48 4.78
C ASP A 108 -5.06 0.32 5.55
N GLY A 109 -4.80 0.64 6.82
CA GLY A 109 -5.70 1.46 7.64
C GLY A 109 -6.86 0.69 8.27
N HIS A 110 -6.83 -0.65 8.28
CA HIS A 110 -7.83 -1.47 8.95
C HIS A 110 -7.59 -1.53 10.46
N LEU A 111 -8.66 -1.32 11.23
CA LEU A 111 -8.65 -1.58 12.66
C LEU A 111 -8.80 -3.08 12.91
N ILE A 112 -7.81 -3.68 13.56
CA ILE A 112 -7.77 -5.10 13.91
C ILE A 112 -7.84 -5.23 15.42
N ASN A 113 -8.92 -5.84 15.88
CA ASN A 113 -9.16 -6.12 17.29
C ASN A 113 -8.89 -7.60 17.58
N GLY A 114 -8.41 -7.87 18.79
CA GLY A 114 -8.33 -9.24 19.28
C GLY A 114 -8.23 -9.31 20.79
N GLU A 115 -8.29 -10.54 21.30
CA GLU A 115 -8.27 -10.83 22.72
C GLU A 115 -7.36 -12.03 23.00
N LEU A 116 -6.62 -11.95 24.11
CA LEU A 116 -5.73 -12.99 24.63
C LEU A 116 -6.06 -13.21 26.10
N SER A 117 -6.27 -14.45 26.52
CA SER A 117 -6.50 -14.80 27.92
C SER A 117 -5.27 -15.44 28.55
N PHE A 118 -4.96 -15.09 29.80
CA PHE A 118 -3.95 -15.76 30.63
C PHE A 118 -4.34 -15.68 32.11
N ALA A 119 -3.66 -16.42 33.00
CA ALA A 119 -3.96 -16.41 34.42
C ALA A 119 -2.69 -16.36 35.28
N LEU A 120 -2.79 -15.75 36.45
CA LEU A 120 -1.74 -15.69 37.47
C LEU A 120 -2.12 -16.57 38.66
N GLY A 121 -1.30 -17.57 38.97
CA GLY A 121 -1.48 -18.53 40.06
C GLY A 121 -2.58 -19.58 39.79
N HIS A 122 -3.79 -19.14 39.42
CA HIS A 122 -4.94 -19.99 39.18
C HIS A 122 -5.93 -19.34 38.19
N VAL A 123 -6.77 -20.17 37.56
CA VAL A 123 -7.88 -19.71 36.74
C VAL A 123 -9.06 -19.38 37.65
N SER A 124 -9.60 -18.16 37.54
CA SER A 124 -10.79 -17.73 38.29
C SER A 124 -12.02 -18.55 37.90
N ALA A 125 -12.84 -18.92 38.89
CA ALA A 125 -14.03 -19.75 38.65
C ALA A 125 -15.16 -18.99 37.94
N ASP A 126 -15.32 -17.71 38.27
CA ASP A 126 -16.29 -16.81 37.64
C ASP A 126 -15.53 -15.76 36.84
N ILE A 127 -15.84 -15.65 35.54
CA ILE A 127 -15.29 -14.64 34.64
C ILE A 127 -16.45 -13.79 34.15
N ALA A 128 -16.52 -12.54 34.59
CA ALA A 128 -17.52 -11.58 34.16
C ALA A 128 -17.36 -11.29 32.65
N PRO A 129 -18.45 -11.15 31.88
CA PRO A 129 -18.35 -10.76 30.48
C PRO A 129 -17.85 -9.32 30.36
N ILE A 130 -16.89 -9.07 29.47
CA ILE A 130 -16.56 -7.70 29.04
C ILE A 130 -17.50 -7.38 27.88
N ALA A 131 -18.10 -6.19 27.88
CA ALA A 131 -18.93 -5.74 26.76
C ALA A 131 -18.19 -5.91 25.42
N GLU A 132 -18.87 -6.42 24.39
CA GLU A 132 -18.34 -6.39 23.03
C GLU A 132 -18.27 -4.92 22.58
N ASP A 133 -17.08 -4.44 22.22
CA ASP A 133 -16.98 -3.25 21.39
C ASP A 133 -17.49 -3.64 20.00
N GLY A 134 -18.48 -2.90 19.48
CA GLY A 134 -19.33 -3.26 18.33
C GLY A 134 -18.63 -3.44 16.98
N THR A 135 -17.30 -3.52 16.93
CA THR A 135 -16.53 -3.77 15.70
C THR A 135 -16.54 -5.25 15.36
N ARG A 136 -17.57 -5.72 14.66
CA ARG A 136 -17.54 -7.03 14.01
C ARG A 136 -16.73 -6.96 12.72
N GLU A 137 -15.80 -7.88 12.56
CA GLU A 137 -15.05 -8.13 11.31
C GLU A 137 -16.06 -8.27 10.15
N ASN A 138 -16.02 -7.35 9.19
CA ASN A 138 -16.93 -7.33 8.05
C ASN A 138 -16.13 -7.54 6.77
N LYS A 139 -15.88 -8.82 6.47
CA LYS A 139 -15.15 -9.30 5.29
C LYS A 139 -15.62 -8.71 3.96
N THR A 140 -16.89 -8.31 3.86
CA THR A 140 -17.41 -7.65 2.66
C THR A 140 -16.89 -6.22 2.55
N VAL A 141 -16.91 -5.46 3.65
CA VAL A 141 -16.36 -4.09 3.69
C VAL A 141 -14.85 -4.12 3.49
N GLU A 142 -14.15 -5.09 4.07
CA GLU A 142 -12.72 -5.37 3.84
C GLU A 142 -12.40 -5.60 2.37
N THR A 143 -13.12 -6.52 1.73
CA THR A 143 -12.91 -6.78 0.30
C THR A 143 -13.17 -5.54 -0.55
N LEU A 144 -14.21 -4.76 -0.21
CA LEU A 144 -14.52 -3.52 -0.92
C LEU A 144 -13.45 -2.46 -0.70
N HIS A 145 -12.88 -2.36 0.50
CA HIS A 145 -11.79 -1.44 0.82
C HIS A 145 -10.57 -1.74 -0.04
N VAL A 146 -10.10 -3.00 -0.04
CA VAL A 146 -8.95 -3.43 -0.83
C VAL A 146 -9.16 -3.12 -2.32
N VAL A 147 -10.34 -3.43 -2.85
CA VAL A 147 -10.67 -3.12 -4.26
C VAL A 147 -10.66 -1.61 -4.53
N ALA A 148 -11.19 -0.82 -3.60
CA ALA A 148 -11.26 0.63 -3.72
C ALA A 148 -9.86 1.27 -3.65
N HIS A 149 -9.08 0.92 -2.63
CA HIS A 149 -7.74 1.42 -2.38
C HIS A 149 -6.78 1.05 -3.52
N ASP A 150 -6.52 -0.25 -3.73
CA ASP A 150 -5.57 -0.73 -4.74
C ASP A 150 -5.98 -0.33 -6.17
N GLY A 151 -7.29 -0.31 -6.42
CA GLY A 151 -7.86 0.14 -7.68
C GLY A 151 -7.57 1.62 -7.95
N ALA A 152 -7.80 2.49 -6.97
CA ALA A 152 -7.52 3.91 -7.08
C ALA A 152 -6.02 4.17 -7.25
N GLU A 153 -5.18 3.55 -6.41
CA GLU A 153 -3.72 3.67 -6.46
C GLU A 153 -3.15 3.27 -7.84
N SER A 154 -3.58 2.10 -8.35
CA SER A 154 -3.16 1.60 -9.66
C SER A 154 -3.54 2.56 -10.79
N MET A 155 -4.76 3.11 -10.75
CA MET A 155 -5.22 4.08 -11.75
C MET A 155 -4.42 5.38 -11.69
N VAL A 156 -4.09 5.87 -10.48
CA VAL A 156 -3.25 7.04 -10.27
C VAL A 156 -1.87 6.82 -10.86
N LEU A 157 -1.17 5.73 -10.52
CA LEU A 157 0.19 5.45 -11.02
C LEU A 157 0.26 5.40 -12.55
N ILE A 158 -0.71 4.74 -13.18
CA ILE A 158 -0.79 4.65 -14.65
C ILE A 158 -1.04 6.03 -15.26
N ALA A 159 -2.00 6.78 -14.71
CA ALA A 159 -2.34 8.10 -15.20
C ALA A 159 -1.16 9.08 -15.05
N THR A 160 -0.46 9.06 -13.92
CA THR A 160 0.74 9.87 -13.67
C THR A 160 1.79 9.67 -14.75
N GLY A 161 2.18 8.43 -15.03
CA GLY A 161 3.14 8.15 -16.09
C GLY A 161 2.66 8.57 -17.48
N LEU A 162 1.40 8.27 -17.82
CA LEU A 162 0.81 8.67 -19.10
C LEU A 162 0.83 10.20 -19.29
N TYR A 163 0.38 10.97 -18.31
CA TYR A 163 0.31 12.43 -18.41
C TYR A 163 1.71 13.07 -18.42
N LEU A 164 2.63 12.63 -17.56
CA LEU A 164 4.01 13.14 -17.53
C LEU A 164 4.74 12.88 -18.86
N LEU A 165 4.65 11.65 -19.39
CA LEU A 165 5.26 11.32 -20.68
C LEU A 165 4.61 12.10 -21.81
N SER A 166 3.29 12.23 -21.82
CA SER A 166 2.58 12.96 -22.88
C SER A 166 2.92 14.46 -22.91
N LEU A 167 3.22 15.07 -21.75
CA LEU A 167 3.64 16.46 -21.65
C LEU A 167 4.98 16.70 -22.35
N TYR A 168 5.93 15.77 -22.19
CA TYR A 168 7.20 15.83 -22.90
C TYR A 168 7.07 15.43 -24.37
N ALA A 169 6.29 14.38 -24.66
CA ALA A 169 6.03 13.89 -26.01
C ALA A 169 5.33 14.92 -26.91
N ARG A 170 4.57 15.84 -26.32
CA ARG A 170 3.98 17.00 -27.01
C ARG A 170 5.03 17.84 -27.74
N ARG A 171 6.24 18.01 -27.17
CA ARG A 171 7.34 18.75 -27.81
C ARG A 171 7.85 18.04 -29.07
N MET A 172 7.41 16.81 -29.33
CA MET A 172 7.82 15.94 -30.43
C MET A 172 6.65 15.58 -31.37
N GLU A 173 5.55 16.33 -31.28
CA GLU A 173 4.33 16.14 -32.11
C GLU A 173 3.75 14.71 -31.99
N VAL A 174 3.80 14.14 -30.80
CA VAL A 174 3.18 12.85 -30.48
C VAL A 174 1.83 13.13 -29.78
N PRO A 175 0.78 12.31 -30.03
CA PRO A 175 -0.53 12.50 -29.39
C PRO A 175 -0.47 12.58 -27.86
N GLN A 176 -1.29 13.45 -27.27
CA GLN A 176 -1.36 13.60 -25.81
C GLN A 176 -2.19 12.48 -25.18
N ALA A 177 -2.00 12.24 -23.88
CA ALA A 177 -2.78 11.22 -23.15
C ALA A 177 -4.30 11.45 -23.28
N SER A 178 -4.75 12.70 -23.26
CA SER A 178 -6.16 13.07 -23.48
C SER A 178 -6.70 12.57 -24.82
N ASP A 179 -5.89 12.64 -25.88
CA ASP A 179 -6.28 12.25 -27.24
C ASP A 179 -6.35 10.72 -27.35
N LEU A 180 -5.48 10.00 -26.62
CA LEU A 180 -5.47 8.54 -26.55
C LEU A 180 -6.68 7.98 -25.83
N LEU A 181 -7.02 8.60 -24.70
CA LEU A 181 -8.10 8.13 -23.82
C LEU A 181 -9.48 8.46 -24.43
N GLY A 182 -9.64 9.59 -25.10
CA GLY A 182 -10.91 10.01 -25.70
C GLY A 182 -12.07 9.91 -24.69
N ARG A 183 -13.14 9.19 -25.06
CA ARG A 183 -14.30 8.97 -24.16
C ARG A 183 -13.97 8.21 -22.88
N TRP A 184 -12.93 7.36 -22.90
CA TRP A 184 -12.51 6.58 -21.73
C TRP A 184 -11.87 7.45 -20.65
N LYS A 185 -11.46 8.68 -20.96
CA LYS A 185 -11.04 9.65 -19.94
C LYS A 185 -12.16 9.92 -18.94
N LYS A 186 -13.41 10.13 -19.42
CA LYS A 186 -14.56 10.41 -18.56
C LYS A 186 -14.93 9.21 -17.71
N ILE A 187 -14.94 8.02 -18.32
CA ILE A 187 -15.23 6.76 -17.60
C ILE A 187 -14.14 6.48 -16.56
N GLY A 188 -12.86 6.62 -16.93
CA GLY A 188 -11.74 6.43 -16.01
C GLY A 188 -11.74 7.44 -14.86
N TRP A 189 -12.08 8.71 -15.12
CA TRP A 189 -12.22 9.69 -14.05
C TRP A 189 -13.39 9.38 -13.11
N ALA A 190 -14.55 8.99 -13.65
CA ALA A 190 -15.70 8.60 -12.84
C ALA A 190 -15.41 7.35 -11.99
N LEU A 191 -14.70 6.37 -12.56
CA LEU A 191 -14.28 5.16 -11.84
C LEU A 191 -13.26 5.50 -10.75
N LEU A 192 -12.25 6.34 -11.04
CA LEU A 192 -11.27 6.76 -10.03
C LEU A 192 -11.95 7.49 -8.87
N LEU A 193 -12.89 8.40 -9.15
CA LEU A 193 -13.66 9.07 -8.12
C LEU A 193 -14.52 8.08 -7.31
N LEU A 194 -15.16 7.11 -7.96
CA LEU A 194 -15.95 6.08 -7.28
C LEU A 194 -15.09 5.23 -6.35
N LEU A 195 -13.90 4.82 -6.79
CA LEU A 195 -12.95 4.04 -5.99
C LEU A 195 -12.45 4.88 -4.80
N SER A 196 -12.01 6.12 -5.01
CA SER A 196 -11.57 7.00 -3.91
C SER A 196 -12.69 7.34 -2.90
N LEU A 197 -13.95 7.43 -3.34
CA LEU A 197 -15.09 7.58 -2.43
C LEU A 197 -15.39 6.26 -1.70
N GLY A 198 -15.28 5.12 -2.37
CA GLY A 198 -15.40 3.80 -1.75
C GLY A 198 -14.34 3.58 -0.68
N GLU A 199 -13.11 3.99 -0.94
CA GLU A 199 -11.99 3.96 0.01
C GLU A 199 -12.34 4.77 1.27
N LEU A 200 -12.76 6.04 1.13
CA LEU A 200 -13.20 6.86 2.27
C LEU A 200 -14.34 6.20 3.07
N ILE A 201 -15.38 5.71 2.39
CA ILE A 201 -16.56 5.13 3.04
C ILE A 201 -16.19 3.86 3.80
N THR A 202 -15.42 2.97 3.17
CA THR A 202 -15.04 1.70 3.79
C THR A 202 -14.10 1.92 4.98
N THR A 203 -13.11 2.81 4.87
CA THR A 203 -12.24 3.17 6.00
C THR A 203 -13.04 3.74 7.17
N LEU A 204 -14.04 4.60 6.93
CA LEU A 204 -14.90 5.12 7.99
C LEU A 204 -15.70 4.01 8.68
N ILE A 205 -16.31 3.09 7.92
CA ILE A 205 -17.05 1.95 8.48
C ILE A 205 -16.14 1.05 9.34
N MET A 206 -14.88 0.87 8.91
CA MET A 206 -13.88 0.06 9.62
C MET A 206 -13.37 0.73 10.89
N LEU A 207 -13.28 2.06 10.88
CA LEU A 207 -12.93 2.82 12.07
C LEU A 207 -14.02 2.68 13.14
N GLU A 208 -15.29 2.83 12.75
CA GLU A 208 -16.43 2.68 13.65
C GLU A 208 -17.72 2.38 12.88
N GLU A 209 -18.54 1.46 13.40
CA GLU A 209 -19.81 1.03 12.77
C GLU A 209 -20.73 2.21 12.42
N ASN A 210 -20.79 3.22 13.30
CA ASN A 210 -21.65 4.40 13.13
C ASN A 210 -20.91 5.63 12.57
N ALA A 211 -19.66 5.51 12.11
CA ALA A 211 -18.85 6.63 11.66
C ALA A 211 -19.55 7.48 10.58
N LEU A 212 -20.20 6.83 9.60
CA LEU A 212 -20.92 7.53 8.54
C LEU A 212 -22.07 8.38 9.10
N GLN A 213 -22.82 7.86 10.07
CA GLN A 213 -23.89 8.60 10.71
C GLN A 213 -23.34 9.79 11.51
N ARG A 214 -22.27 9.57 12.28
CA ARG A 214 -21.62 10.61 13.10
C ARG A 214 -21.07 11.75 12.21
N VAL A 215 -20.36 11.41 11.15
CA VAL A 215 -19.80 12.40 10.21
C VAL A 215 -20.91 13.15 9.46
N PHE A 216 -21.81 12.43 8.79
CA PHE A 216 -22.72 13.06 7.82
C PHE A 216 -24.04 13.56 8.41
N LEU A 217 -24.55 12.94 9.49
CA LEU A 217 -25.80 13.35 10.12
C LEU A 217 -25.58 14.17 11.40
N GLN A 218 -24.52 13.87 12.16
CA GLN A 218 -24.24 14.56 13.43
C GLN A 218 -23.17 15.66 13.29
N GLY A 219 -22.47 15.71 12.15
CA GLY A 219 -21.50 16.77 11.84
C GLY A 219 -20.16 16.61 12.54
N GLU A 220 -19.82 15.40 12.99
CA GLU A 220 -18.58 15.12 13.71
C GLU A 220 -17.39 14.99 12.75
N LEU A 221 -16.94 16.11 12.20
CA LEU A 221 -15.85 16.15 11.20
C LEU A 221 -14.49 15.72 11.74
N GLY A 222 -14.30 15.67 13.07
CA GLY A 222 -13.06 15.20 13.70
C GLY A 222 -12.70 13.78 13.29
N LEU A 223 -13.72 12.93 13.10
CA LEU A 223 -13.56 11.55 12.63
C LEU A 223 -12.82 11.43 11.29
N LEU A 224 -12.92 12.45 10.42
CA LEU A 224 -12.24 12.47 9.12
C LEU A 224 -10.73 12.70 9.22
N THR A 225 -10.22 13.04 10.40
CA THR A 225 -8.80 13.35 10.65
C THR A 225 -8.17 12.48 11.74
N GLU A 226 -8.91 11.48 12.25
CA GLU A 226 -8.44 10.59 13.33
C GLU A 226 -7.21 9.79 12.91
N THR A 227 -7.14 9.37 11.65
CA THR A 227 -6.00 8.61 11.14
C THR A 227 -5.26 9.38 10.05
N PRO A 228 -3.91 9.26 9.97
CA PRO A 228 -3.15 9.82 8.85
C PRO A 228 -3.63 9.30 7.48
N PHE A 229 -4.14 8.07 7.44
CA PHE A 229 -4.71 7.47 6.23
C PHE A 229 -5.96 8.22 5.76
N LEU A 230 -6.90 8.57 6.65
CA LEU A 230 -8.07 9.36 6.26
C LEU A 230 -7.68 10.74 5.73
N VAL A 231 -6.70 11.40 6.35
CA VAL A 231 -6.16 12.69 5.85
C VAL A 231 -5.59 12.54 4.43
N MET A 232 -4.86 11.45 4.16
CA MET A 232 -4.36 11.13 2.82
C MET A 232 -5.51 10.96 1.82
N VAL A 233 -6.58 10.23 2.18
CA VAL A 233 -7.75 10.01 1.30
C VAL A 233 -8.50 11.31 1.02
N LEU A 234 -8.66 12.18 2.02
CA LEU A 234 -9.24 13.52 1.84
C LEU A 234 -8.43 14.39 0.88
N LEU A 235 -7.09 14.39 1.02
CA LEU A 235 -6.20 15.11 0.13
C LEU A 235 -6.28 14.55 -1.30
N GLN A 236 -6.38 13.22 -1.44
CA GLN A 236 -6.63 12.57 -2.73
C GLN A 236 -7.94 13.06 -3.36
N LEU A 237 -9.06 13.06 -2.62
CA LEU A 237 -10.35 13.55 -3.11
C LEU A 237 -10.30 15.02 -3.51
N LEU A 238 -9.63 15.87 -2.72
CA LEU A 238 -9.41 17.28 -3.05
C LEU A 238 -8.65 17.43 -4.37
N LEU A 239 -7.57 16.68 -4.57
CA LEU A 239 -6.78 16.70 -5.81
C LEU A 239 -7.61 16.21 -7.02
N LEU A 240 -8.51 15.24 -6.83
CA LEU A 240 -9.43 14.78 -7.87
C LEU A 240 -10.49 15.84 -8.24
N VAL A 241 -10.98 16.60 -7.27
CA VAL A 241 -11.87 17.75 -7.52
C VAL A 241 -11.12 18.84 -8.29
N LEU A 242 -9.89 19.16 -7.87
CA LEU A 242 -9.03 20.13 -8.57
C LEU A 242 -8.72 19.69 -10.02
N LEU A 243 -8.65 18.39 -10.28
CA LEU A 243 -8.44 17.84 -11.62
C LEU A 243 -9.63 18.10 -12.56
N ALA A 244 -10.83 18.22 -12.01
CA ALA A 244 -12.06 18.47 -12.77
C ALA A 244 -12.26 19.95 -13.13
N VAL A 245 -11.47 20.86 -12.56
CA VAL A 245 -11.58 22.31 -12.81
C VAL A 245 -11.30 22.62 -14.31
N PRO A 246 -12.28 23.19 -15.05
CA PRO A 246 -12.11 23.50 -16.47
C PRO A 246 -11.20 24.71 -16.69
N GLY A 247 -10.65 24.84 -17.89
CA GLY A 247 -9.89 26.04 -18.30
C GLY A 247 -8.45 26.13 -17.77
N MET A 248 -7.96 25.12 -17.05
CA MET A 248 -6.60 25.09 -16.53
C MET A 248 -5.54 24.85 -17.63
N MET A 249 -4.29 25.19 -17.33
CA MET A 249 -3.16 25.00 -18.24
C MET A 249 -2.96 23.53 -18.63
N LYS A 250 -2.38 23.27 -19.81
CA LYS A 250 -2.20 21.90 -20.35
C LYS A 250 -1.34 20.97 -19.48
N SER A 251 -0.49 21.52 -18.61
CA SER A 251 0.32 20.78 -17.63
C SER A 251 -0.44 20.44 -16.34
N TRP A 252 -1.63 21.00 -16.14
CA TRP A 252 -2.43 20.83 -14.92
C TRP A 252 -2.68 19.37 -14.54
N PRO A 253 -3.12 18.49 -15.47
CA PRO A 253 -3.31 17.08 -15.11
C PRO A 253 -2.02 16.39 -14.71
N ALA A 254 -0.90 16.69 -15.39
CA ALA A 254 0.39 16.09 -15.06
C ALA A 254 0.88 16.51 -13.66
N LEU A 255 0.66 17.77 -13.28
CA LEU A 255 0.95 18.26 -11.93
C LEU A 255 0.10 17.52 -10.88
N LEU A 256 -1.22 17.50 -11.05
CA LEU A 256 -2.12 16.90 -10.06
C LEU A 256 -1.93 15.38 -9.92
N PHE A 257 -1.71 14.66 -11.01
CA PHE A 257 -1.38 13.23 -10.93
C PHE A 257 -0.03 12.98 -10.24
N THR A 258 0.95 13.86 -10.46
CA THR A 258 2.22 13.79 -9.70
C THR A 258 1.96 13.99 -8.21
N LEU A 259 1.16 14.99 -7.82
CA LEU A 259 0.79 15.23 -6.43
C LEU A 259 0.00 14.06 -5.82
N LEU A 260 -0.91 13.44 -6.57
CA LEU A 260 -1.63 12.23 -6.16
C LEU A 260 -0.65 11.08 -5.89
N THR A 261 0.31 10.82 -6.79
CA THR A 261 1.33 9.78 -6.58
C THR A 261 2.24 10.08 -5.39
N LEU A 262 2.58 11.35 -5.14
CA LEU A 262 3.35 11.73 -3.95
C LEU A 262 2.54 11.57 -2.67
N ASN A 263 1.23 11.86 -2.71
CA ASN A 263 0.32 11.68 -1.58
C ASN A 263 0.26 10.22 -1.12
N MET A 264 0.23 9.27 -2.06
CA MET A 264 0.25 7.82 -1.80
C MET A 264 1.50 7.35 -1.04
N ALA A 265 2.59 8.12 -1.02
CA ALA A 265 3.75 7.73 -0.21
C ALA A 265 3.49 7.75 1.30
N GLN A 266 2.38 8.37 1.72
CA GLN A 266 1.91 8.36 3.11
C GLN A 266 1.09 7.12 3.45
N SER A 267 0.66 6.32 2.46
CA SER A 267 0.01 5.05 2.76
C SER A 267 0.99 4.13 3.50
N GLY A 268 0.46 3.34 4.44
CA GLY A 268 1.23 2.39 5.21
C GLY A 268 2.19 2.92 6.26
N HIS A 269 3.09 2.05 6.72
CA HIS A 269 4.02 2.33 7.83
C HIS A 269 5.20 3.23 7.44
N ALA A 270 5.17 3.90 6.29
CA ALA A 270 6.25 4.81 5.88
C ALA A 270 6.47 5.94 6.90
N LEU A 271 5.42 6.34 7.61
CA LEU A 271 5.48 7.32 8.69
C LEU A 271 6.06 6.77 10.01
N ALA A 272 6.08 5.45 10.18
CA ALA A 272 6.61 4.78 11.37
C ALA A 272 8.08 4.34 11.23
N ILE A 273 8.67 4.48 10.03
CA ILE A 273 10.06 4.08 9.77
C ILE A 273 11.00 5.27 9.97
N GLU A 274 11.96 5.15 10.91
CA GLU A 274 12.95 6.19 11.14
C GLU A 274 14.19 6.08 10.23
N PRO A 275 14.70 7.20 9.66
CA PRO A 275 14.14 8.55 9.74
C PRO A 275 13.01 8.77 8.73
N VAL A 276 11.87 9.28 9.22
CA VAL A 276 10.60 9.39 8.47
C VAL A 276 10.75 10.12 7.13
N TRP A 277 11.49 11.24 7.10
CA TRP A 277 11.67 12.01 5.88
C TRP A 277 12.38 11.21 4.77
N LEU A 278 13.31 10.31 5.13
CA LEU A 278 14.05 9.51 4.17
C LEU A 278 13.18 8.36 3.66
N ALA A 279 12.44 7.70 4.55
CA ALA A 279 11.48 6.66 4.18
C ALA A 279 10.44 7.20 3.17
N LEU A 280 9.85 8.36 3.48
CA LEU A 280 8.90 9.05 2.58
C LEU A 280 9.56 9.43 1.25
N ALA A 281 10.75 10.05 1.27
CA ALA A 281 11.42 10.48 0.04
C ALA A 281 11.75 9.30 -0.87
N LEU A 282 12.20 8.17 -0.31
CA LEU A 282 12.48 6.95 -1.07
C LEU A 282 11.19 6.33 -1.62
N ARG A 283 10.11 6.26 -0.84
CA ARG A 283 8.80 5.76 -1.31
C ARG A 283 8.21 6.64 -2.41
N MET A 284 8.26 7.97 -2.27
CA MET A 284 7.87 8.93 -3.30
C MET A 284 8.66 8.72 -4.61
N LEU A 285 9.99 8.60 -4.51
CA LEU A 285 10.86 8.34 -5.65
C LEU A 285 10.54 7.00 -6.30
N HIS A 286 10.29 5.95 -5.49
CA HIS A 286 9.92 4.62 -5.96
C HIS A 286 8.60 4.65 -6.73
N LEU A 287 7.54 5.23 -6.16
CA LEU A 287 6.21 5.33 -6.76
C LEU A 287 6.21 6.17 -8.03
N LEU A 288 6.90 7.32 -8.06
CA LEU A 288 7.04 8.11 -9.29
C LEU A 288 7.80 7.36 -10.39
N SER A 289 8.81 6.58 -10.01
CA SER A 289 9.58 5.76 -10.96
C SER A 289 8.73 4.61 -11.51
N ILE A 290 7.92 3.95 -10.66
CA ILE A 290 6.92 2.95 -11.07
C ILE A 290 5.89 3.58 -12.01
N ALA A 291 5.36 4.76 -11.66
CA ALA A 291 4.39 5.47 -12.47
C ALA A 291 4.92 5.78 -13.88
N LEU A 292 6.12 6.37 -13.99
CA LEU A 292 6.78 6.64 -15.27
C LEU A 292 7.03 5.36 -16.07
N TRP A 293 7.40 4.28 -15.40
CA TRP A 293 7.66 2.99 -16.03
C TRP A 293 6.36 2.34 -16.56
N LEU A 294 5.31 2.22 -15.73
CA LEU A 294 3.99 1.69 -16.11
C LEU A 294 3.32 2.53 -17.21
N GLY A 295 3.28 3.85 -17.02
CA GLY A 295 2.73 4.76 -18.01
C GLY A 295 3.52 4.72 -19.32
N GLY A 296 4.83 4.52 -19.26
CA GLY A 296 5.69 4.36 -20.44
C GLY A 296 5.40 3.11 -21.23
N LEU A 297 5.25 1.97 -20.55
CA LEU A 297 4.83 0.73 -21.18
C LEU A 297 3.45 0.87 -21.83
N LEU A 298 2.48 1.47 -21.14
CA LEU A 298 1.13 1.68 -21.68
C LEU A 298 1.15 2.64 -22.88
N TYR A 299 1.94 3.71 -22.79
CA TYR A 299 2.11 4.66 -23.87
C TYR A 299 2.70 3.99 -25.13
N LEU A 300 3.71 3.13 -24.96
CA LEU A 300 4.22 2.30 -26.05
C LEU A 300 3.14 1.36 -26.58
N LEU A 301 2.42 0.64 -25.74
CA LEU A 301 1.40 -0.32 -26.18
C LEU A 301 0.34 0.34 -27.09
N LEU A 302 -0.09 1.56 -26.73
CA LEU A 302 -1.10 2.32 -27.48
C LEU A 302 -0.58 2.96 -28.76
N LEU A 303 0.69 3.36 -28.75
CA LEU A 303 1.27 4.19 -29.81
C LEU A 303 2.43 3.55 -30.57
N TRP A 304 2.79 2.30 -30.30
CA TRP A 304 4.02 1.70 -30.84
C TRP A 304 4.20 1.97 -32.33
N ARG A 305 3.18 1.72 -33.16
CA ARG A 305 3.20 1.97 -34.61
C ARG A 305 3.52 3.42 -35.00
N GLN A 306 2.97 4.39 -34.28
CA GLN A 306 3.17 5.83 -34.55
C GLN A 306 4.52 6.32 -34.02
N LEU A 307 5.12 5.58 -33.09
CA LEU A 307 6.37 5.91 -32.44
C LEU A 307 7.59 5.27 -33.12
N LEU A 308 7.39 4.22 -33.95
CA LEU A 308 8.46 3.50 -34.66
C LEU A 308 9.35 4.44 -35.49
N GLU A 309 8.75 5.45 -36.13
CA GLU A 309 9.43 6.33 -37.08
C GLU A 309 10.01 7.60 -36.43
N LYS A 310 9.66 7.91 -35.17
CA LYS A 310 10.09 9.14 -34.49
C LYS A 310 11.38 8.96 -33.71
N SER A 311 12.52 9.13 -34.37
CA SER A 311 13.87 8.94 -33.80
C SER A 311 14.15 9.77 -32.53
N ARG A 312 13.71 11.04 -32.48
CA ARG A 312 13.81 11.90 -31.28
C ARG A 312 13.02 11.36 -30.10
N PHE A 313 11.80 10.87 -30.35
CA PHE A 313 10.96 10.26 -29.31
C PHE A 313 11.59 8.97 -28.81
N ARG A 314 12.07 8.10 -29.72
CA ARG A 314 12.76 6.86 -29.36
C ARG A 314 13.91 7.10 -28.38
N SER A 315 14.80 8.05 -28.65
CA SER A 315 15.93 8.37 -27.76
C SER A 315 15.52 8.99 -26.43
N PHE A 316 14.43 9.78 -26.41
CA PHE A 316 13.87 10.27 -25.15
C PHE A 316 13.27 9.14 -24.33
N PHE A 317 12.40 8.34 -24.94
CA PHE A 317 11.69 7.25 -24.30
C PHE A 317 12.67 6.24 -23.69
N LEU A 318 13.68 5.82 -24.44
CA LEU A 318 14.71 4.89 -23.93
C LEU A 318 15.47 5.44 -22.72
N ARG A 319 15.71 6.76 -22.66
CA ARG A 319 16.37 7.40 -21.51
C ARG A 319 15.47 7.45 -20.28
N VAL A 320 14.20 7.83 -20.47
CA VAL A 320 13.23 7.85 -19.37
C VAL A 320 13.02 6.45 -18.83
N PHE A 321 12.81 5.47 -19.71
CA PHE A 321 12.54 4.10 -19.30
C PHE A 321 13.74 3.46 -18.57
N LEU A 322 14.96 3.65 -19.10
CA LEU A 322 16.16 3.19 -18.41
C LEU A 322 16.35 3.90 -17.07
N GLY A 323 16.15 5.23 -17.03
CA GLY A 323 16.25 6.02 -15.81
C GLY A 323 15.24 5.59 -14.76
N SER A 324 13.97 5.43 -15.13
CA SER A 324 12.92 4.98 -14.22
C SER A 324 13.18 3.57 -13.71
N SER A 325 13.60 2.62 -14.57
CA SER A 325 13.90 1.26 -14.10
C SER A 325 15.10 1.21 -13.14
N LEU A 326 16.15 1.99 -13.41
CA LEU A 326 17.29 2.10 -12.49
C LEU A 326 16.88 2.75 -11.16
N LEU A 327 16.02 3.78 -11.20
CA LEU A 327 15.51 4.43 -10.00
C LEU A 327 14.60 3.52 -9.19
N VAL A 328 13.71 2.72 -9.81
CA VAL A 328 12.91 1.70 -9.10
C VAL A 328 13.82 0.71 -8.39
N ALA A 329 14.86 0.20 -9.07
CA ALA A 329 15.79 -0.75 -8.47
C ALA A 329 16.59 -0.12 -7.31
N LEU A 330 17.14 1.07 -7.51
CA LEU A 330 17.93 1.77 -6.50
C LEU A 330 17.08 2.17 -5.30
N SER A 331 15.92 2.81 -5.52
CA SER A 331 15.01 3.18 -4.44
C SER A 331 14.52 1.95 -3.68
N GLY A 332 14.24 0.83 -4.35
CA GLY A 332 13.86 -0.42 -3.68
C GLY A 332 14.97 -0.95 -2.76
N VAL A 333 16.22 -0.97 -3.21
CA VAL A 333 17.38 -1.37 -2.38
C VAL A 333 17.56 -0.45 -1.17
N LEU A 334 17.41 0.86 -1.38
CA LEU A 334 17.52 1.85 -0.31
C LEU A 334 16.36 1.76 0.68
N MET A 335 15.13 1.49 0.22
CA MET A 335 13.97 1.26 1.09
C MET A 335 14.19 0.04 1.99
N VAL A 336 14.69 -1.08 1.45
CA VAL A 336 15.04 -2.26 2.27
C VAL A 336 16.05 -1.87 3.34
N ALA A 337 17.11 -1.13 2.99
CA ALA A 337 18.14 -0.72 3.96
C ALA A 337 17.65 0.27 5.04
N VAL A 338 16.51 0.93 4.81
CA VAL A 338 15.87 1.82 5.80
C VAL A 338 14.82 1.05 6.62
N GLN A 339 14.21 0.02 6.05
CA GLN A 339 13.23 -0.85 6.73
C GLN A 339 13.91 -1.89 7.63
N THR A 340 14.96 -2.56 7.14
CA THR A 340 15.60 -3.71 7.79
C THR A 340 17.08 -3.87 7.39
N ASP A 341 17.78 -4.82 8.03
CA ASP A 341 19.15 -5.21 7.73
C ASP A 341 19.22 -6.29 6.65
N TRP A 342 20.08 -6.09 5.64
CA TRP A 342 20.31 -7.08 4.58
C TRP A 342 20.79 -8.44 5.11
N SER A 343 21.47 -8.47 6.26
CA SER A 343 21.85 -9.74 6.92
C SER A 343 20.64 -10.49 7.45
N ALA A 344 19.65 -9.78 8.02
CA ALA A 344 18.40 -10.39 8.49
C ALA A 344 17.62 -10.96 7.31
N VAL A 345 17.49 -10.18 6.23
CA VAL A 345 16.85 -10.62 4.98
C VAL A 345 17.47 -11.91 4.43
N LEU A 346 18.80 -12.00 4.41
CA LEU A 346 19.53 -13.17 3.90
C LEU A 346 19.44 -14.38 4.84
N ALA A 347 19.31 -14.16 6.14
CA ALA A 347 19.31 -15.22 7.16
C ALA A 347 17.91 -15.79 7.46
N ALA A 348 16.86 -14.97 7.37
CA ALA A 348 15.56 -15.29 7.95
C ALA A 348 14.77 -16.39 7.20
N GLY A 349 15.04 -16.63 5.92
CA GLY A 349 14.29 -17.62 5.13
C GLY A 349 12.77 -17.37 5.08
N THR A 350 12.32 -16.13 5.31
CA THR A 350 10.90 -15.76 5.41
C THR A 350 10.25 -15.66 4.03
N LEU A 351 8.91 -15.74 4.00
CA LEU A 351 8.14 -15.49 2.78
C LEU A 351 8.43 -14.10 2.19
N TRP A 352 8.59 -13.10 3.05
CA TRP A 352 8.98 -11.75 2.66
C TRP A 352 10.32 -11.73 1.91
N SER A 353 11.37 -12.38 2.45
CA SER A 353 12.67 -12.49 1.78
C SER A 353 12.57 -13.22 0.44
N GLY A 354 11.78 -14.30 0.38
CA GLY A 354 11.51 -15.05 -0.85
C GLY A 354 10.86 -14.20 -1.94
N LEU A 355 9.87 -13.37 -1.58
CA LEU A 355 9.21 -12.44 -2.49
C LEU A 355 10.18 -11.34 -2.96
N LEU A 356 11.02 -10.79 -2.07
CA LEU A 356 12.05 -9.81 -2.44
C LEU A 356 13.04 -10.39 -3.46
N PHE A 357 13.60 -11.57 -3.22
CA PHE A 357 14.54 -12.19 -4.16
C PHE A 357 13.88 -12.55 -5.49
N SER A 358 12.61 -12.98 -5.45
CA SER A 358 11.81 -13.18 -6.67
C SER A 358 11.65 -11.88 -7.43
N LYS A 359 11.30 -10.78 -6.75
CA LYS A 359 11.15 -9.44 -7.34
C LYS A 359 12.46 -8.96 -7.97
N ILE A 360 13.59 -9.11 -7.28
CA ILE A 360 14.92 -8.75 -7.79
C ILE A 360 15.27 -9.59 -9.03
N SER A 361 15.03 -10.89 -8.99
CA SER A 361 15.33 -11.81 -10.10
C SER A 361 14.47 -11.51 -11.33
N LEU A 362 13.16 -11.32 -11.14
CA LEU A 362 12.22 -10.94 -12.20
C LEU A 362 12.60 -9.57 -12.80
N MET A 363 12.96 -8.60 -11.97
CA MET A 363 13.44 -7.28 -12.41
C MET A 363 14.73 -7.40 -13.23
N ALA A 364 15.70 -8.22 -12.80
CA ALA A 364 16.95 -8.44 -13.53
C ALA A 364 16.72 -9.07 -14.92
N VAL A 365 15.84 -10.09 -15.00
CA VAL A 365 15.44 -10.70 -16.27
C VAL A 365 14.76 -9.67 -17.17
N MET A 366 13.82 -8.91 -16.62
CA MET A 366 13.10 -7.86 -17.37
C MET A 366 14.05 -6.78 -17.89
N LEU A 367 15.00 -6.32 -17.08
CA LEU A 367 16.02 -5.35 -17.49
C LEU A 367 16.94 -5.90 -18.58
N ALA A 368 17.31 -7.18 -18.53
CA ALA A 368 18.11 -7.82 -19.57
C ALA A 368 17.34 -7.89 -20.90
N LEU A 369 16.06 -8.28 -20.88
CA LEU A 369 15.18 -8.28 -22.04
C LEU A 369 15.03 -6.86 -22.62
N ALA A 370 14.73 -5.89 -21.75
CA ALA A 370 14.59 -4.49 -22.12
C ALA A 370 15.88 -3.92 -22.72
N LEU A 371 17.06 -4.31 -22.21
CA LEU A 371 18.36 -3.89 -22.76
C LEU A 371 18.58 -4.46 -24.17
N VAL A 372 18.27 -5.76 -24.37
CA VAL A 372 18.34 -6.40 -25.70
C VAL A 372 17.40 -5.69 -26.67
N GLN A 373 16.16 -5.46 -26.26
CA GLN A 373 15.14 -4.81 -27.07
C GLN A 373 15.52 -3.35 -27.39
N SER A 374 16.02 -2.61 -26.40
CA SER A 374 16.49 -1.23 -26.56
C SER A 374 17.67 -1.13 -27.53
N ARG A 375 18.61 -2.08 -27.48
CA ARG A 375 19.75 -2.14 -28.41
C ARG A 375 19.28 -2.45 -29.84
N ARG A 376 18.33 -3.36 -30.02
CA ARG A 376 17.73 -3.68 -31.33
C ARG A 376 16.97 -2.47 -31.87
N TRP A 377 16.09 -1.89 -31.06
CA TRP A 377 15.26 -0.76 -31.45
C TRP A 377 16.07 0.51 -31.75
N ARG A 378 17.19 0.71 -31.06
CA ARG A 378 18.12 1.81 -31.36
C ARG A 378 18.75 1.69 -32.76
N LYS A 379 19.08 0.48 -33.19
CA LYS A 379 19.71 0.21 -34.50
C LYS A 379 18.70 0.22 -35.64
N ASP A 380 17.54 -0.39 -35.42
CA ASP A 380 16.49 -0.51 -36.44
C ASP A 380 15.10 -0.29 -35.80
N ALA A 381 14.27 0.53 -36.44
CA ALA A 381 12.90 0.76 -36.00
C ALA A 381 12.09 -0.55 -35.95
N ALA A 382 12.32 -1.47 -36.90
CA ALA A 382 11.66 -2.79 -36.92
C ALA A 382 12.21 -3.76 -35.86
N GLY A 383 13.28 -3.40 -35.14
CA GLY A 383 13.90 -4.22 -34.10
C GLY A 383 13.09 -4.37 -32.82
N LEU A 384 11.95 -3.69 -32.69
CA LEU A 384 11.02 -3.80 -31.57
C LEU A 384 10.15 -5.06 -31.71
N SER A 385 10.31 -6.03 -30.81
CA SER A 385 9.55 -7.28 -30.84
C SER A 385 8.31 -7.19 -29.95
N TYR A 386 7.14 -7.25 -30.57
CA TYR A 386 5.86 -7.21 -29.85
C TYR A 386 5.64 -8.40 -28.89
N PRO A 387 6.01 -9.65 -29.24
CA PRO A 387 5.97 -10.76 -28.27
C PRO A 387 6.89 -10.54 -27.06
N LEU A 388 8.09 -9.99 -27.25
CA LEU A 388 9.00 -9.70 -26.14
C LEU A 388 8.45 -8.59 -25.24
N LEU A 389 7.84 -7.54 -25.81
CA LEU A 389 7.12 -6.53 -25.03
C LEU A 389 6.03 -7.14 -24.15
N ARG A 390 5.24 -8.08 -24.68
CA ARG A 390 4.22 -8.78 -23.88
C ARG A 390 4.82 -9.56 -22.72
N ILE A 391 5.96 -10.22 -22.95
CA ILE A 391 6.69 -10.94 -21.90
C ILE A 391 7.19 -9.95 -20.83
N GLU A 392 7.81 -8.84 -21.24
CA GLU A 392 8.26 -7.78 -20.33
C GLU A 392 7.09 -7.23 -19.48
N TRP A 393 5.90 -7.07 -20.05
CA TRP A 393 4.68 -6.70 -19.31
C TRP A 393 4.28 -7.76 -18.27
N ILE A 394 4.36 -9.04 -18.60
CA ILE A 394 4.02 -10.13 -17.67
C ILE A 394 5.03 -10.16 -16.51
N PHE A 395 6.33 -10.10 -16.79
CA PHE A 395 7.36 -10.00 -15.75
C PHE A 395 7.15 -8.76 -14.88
N GLY A 396 6.83 -7.64 -15.51
CA GLY A 396 6.46 -6.39 -14.86
C GLY A 396 5.30 -6.51 -13.88
N LEU A 397 4.23 -7.17 -14.30
CA LEU A 397 3.06 -7.44 -13.47
C LEU A 397 3.43 -8.35 -12.29
N LEU A 398 4.23 -9.40 -12.52
CA LEU A 398 4.70 -10.30 -11.47
C LEU A 398 5.59 -9.58 -10.44
N VAL A 399 6.43 -8.62 -10.87
CA VAL A 399 7.23 -7.76 -9.99
C VAL A 399 6.34 -6.89 -9.10
N ILE A 400 5.24 -6.35 -9.65
CA ILE A 400 4.27 -5.56 -8.90
C ILE A 400 3.53 -6.46 -7.90
N LEU A 401 3.01 -7.61 -8.33
CA LEU A 401 2.31 -8.56 -7.47
C LEU A 401 3.19 -9.05 -6.31
N ALA A 402 4.47 -9.34 -6.58
CA ALA A 402 5.41 -9.66 -5.51
C ALA A 402 5.60 -8.48 -4.55
N GLY A 403 5.63 -7.24 -5.06
CA GLY A 403 5.68 -6.03 -4.25
C GLY A 403 4.44 -5.83 -3.35
N VAL A 404 3.24 -6.03 -3.90
CA VAL A 404 1.97 -5.96 -3.15
C VAL A 404 1.93 -7.06 -2.09
N GLY A 405 2.35 -8.29 -2.42
CA GLY A 405 2.44 -9.35 -1.42
C GLY A 405 3.44 -9.05 -0.30
N MET A 406 4.52 -8.32 -0.59
CA MET A 406 5.49 -7.91 0.43
C MET A 406 4.97 -6.82 1.36
N SER A 407 4.09 -5.92 0.92
CA SER A 407 3.48 -4.91 1.80
C SER A 407 2.42 -5.48 2.73
N MET A 408 2.11 -6.77 2.61
CA MET A 408 1.10 -7.46 3.43
C MET A 408 1.75 -8.41 4.45
N ILE A 409 3.08 -8.38 4.57
CA ILE A 409 3.86 -9.31 5.40
C ILE A 409 5.00 -8.53 6.08
N ALA A 410 5.27 -8.83 7.34
CA ALA A 410 6.39 -8.29 8.09
C ALA A 410 7.70 -8.60 7.38
N TYR A 411 8.50 -7.55 7.21
CA TYR A 411 9.90 -7.72 6.86
C TYR A 411 10.68 -8.26 8.08
N PRO A 412 11.73 -9.06 7.85
CA PRO A 412 12.54 -9.67 8.92
C PRO A 412 13.41 -8.68 9.69
#